data_AF-K1YVU6-F1
#
_entry.id   AF-K1YVU6-F1
#
_cell.length_a   1.000
_cell.length_b   1.000
_cell.length_c   1.000
_cell.angle_alpha   90.00
_cell.angle_beta   90.00
_cell.angle_gamma   90.00
#
_symmetry.space_group_name_H-M   'P 1'
#
loop_
_entity.id
_entity.type
_entity.pdbx_description
1 polymer ?
#
loop_
_entity_poly.entity_id
_entity_poly.type
_entity_poly.pdbx_seq_one_letter_code
_entity_poly.pdbx_strand_id
1 'polypeptide(L)'
;MLKVYKSFVFIVVLLTVMGSHSLLVFSNSKYNRESKYKQEALHEPALNVLPEREAVEPPESIDSLFKENNFDFSLNKLRIILPQFIQVTPESRIFGDIKCHIEGFLKLRLDIDATITGITLIHPGLARQPVYISDLSLKGKINWDHFERTLSFENLSLGRASVLAQISGLISYKNLIAMKLNMSLPETDIQKVLDALPYGLIPKIKGAMVLGTIGMDLLFEANPEYPKEFKFEPNIRVNNYFLQYQPAGIHVKELKSDYTQEIRKNGVIVRQVLLSKTNPDFVPYDKLGEEIREAILKTEDISFFHHNGFNLGEIREAIFKNLNAKGFVRGGSTISMQLAKNLFLNGERTLSRKLQEAILTYALEKELSKERIFEIYANIIEWGVDVYGIAEASQHYFSKTSFSLTAEEANRLALIIPNPQKRDFNKKDLSVLDNMVGQMEY
;
A
#
# COMPACT_ATOMS: atom_id res chain seq x y z
N MET A 1 25.04 -1.56 19.48
CA MET A 1 23.95 -1.03 20.34
C MET A 1 23.04 -0.06 19.59
N LEU A 2 23.46 1.15 19.19
CA LEU A 2 22.60 2.14 18.49
C LEU A 2 22.04 1.68 17.12
N LYS A 3 22.82 0.93 16.32
CA LYS A 3 22.39 0.36 15.02
C LYS A 3 21.39 -0.78 15.16
N VAL A 4 21.38 -1.45 16.31
CA VAL A 4 20.51 -2.58 16.64
C VAL A 4 19.19 -2.08 17.23
N TYR A 5 19.26 -1.03 18.07
CA TYR A 5 18.10 -0.29 18.56
C TYR A 5 17.29 0.38 17.44
N LYS A 6 17.98 0.93 16.42
CA LYS A 6 17.33 1.45 15.21
C LYS A 6 16.61 0.34 14.41
N SER A 7 17.10 -0.89 14.43
CA SER A 7 16.40 -2.03 13.82
C SER A 7 15.21 -2.51 14.66
N PHE A 8 15.29 -2.42 16.00
CA PHE A 8 14.24 -2.87 16.92
C PHE A 8 12.99 -1.99 16.84
N VAL A 9 13.15 -0.67 16.88
CA VAL A 9 12.03 0.27 16.74
C VAL A 9 11.54 0.33 15.28
N PHE A 10 12.41 0.06 14.30
CA PHE A 10 12.01 -0.22 12.92
C PHE A 10 11.09 -1.42 12.86
N ILE A 11 11.34 -2.49 13.62
CA ILE A 11 10.51 -3.68 13.59
C ILE A 11 9.17 -3.49 14.34
N VAL A 12 9.14 -2.76 15.46
CA VAL A 12 7.89 -2.44 16.17
C VAL A 12 6.95 -1.57 15.31
N VAL A 13 7.50 -0.62 14.54
CA VAL A 13 6.71 0.16 13.56
C VAL A 13 6.40 -0.64 12.29
N LEU A 14 7.31 -1.52 11.85
CA LEU A 14 7.05 -2.52 10.81
C LEU A 14 5.80 -3.32 11.19
N LEU A 15 5.64 -3.82 12.41
CA LEU A 15 4.46 -4.60 12.77
C LEU A 15 3.15 -3.79 12.76
N THR A 16 3.22 -2.47 12.95
CA THR A 16 2.09 -1.56 12.74
C THR A 16 1.80 -1.30 11.25
N VAL A 17 2.74 -1.65 10.36
CA VAL A 17 2.81 -1.22 8.94
C VAL A 17 3.00 -2.40 7.94
N MET A 18 3.21 -3.63 8.40
CA MET A 18 3.73 -4.75 7.59
C MET A 18 2.63 -5.55 6.89
N GLY A 19 2.12 -4.95 5.82
CA GLY A 19 1.62 -5.68 4.65
C GLY A 19 2.53 -5.54 3.43
N SER A 20 3.70 -4.89 3.52
CA SER A 20 4.43 -4.47 2.30
C SER A 20 5.95 -4.23 2.43
N HIS A 21 6.63 -4.66 3.49
CA HIS A 21 8.06 -4.34 3.64
C HIS A 21 9.00 -5.05 2.65
N SER A 22 8.53 -6.08 1.95
CA SER A 22 9.22 -6.61 0.76
C SER A 22 9.25 -5.62 -0.41
N LEU A 23 8.50 -4.51 -0.36
CA LEU A 23 8.50 -3.43 -1.35
C LEU A 23 9.34 -2.21 -0.94
N LEU A 24 9.59 -2.01 0.36
CA LEU A 24 10.16 -0.75 0.87
C LEU A 24 11.69 -0.71 0.90
N VAL A 25 12.37 -1.84 1.06
CA VAL A 25 13.84 -1.91 1.02
C VAL A 25 14.39 -1.67 -0.40
N PHE A 26 13.59 -1.92 -1.44
CA PHE A 26 14.07 -1.88 -2.83
C PHE A 26 13.88 -0.55 -3.57
N SER A 27 13.15 0.43 -2.99
CA SER A 27 13.09 1.78 -3.61
C SER A 27 14.35 2.62 -3.35
N ASN A 28 15.09 2.33 -2.27
CA ASN A 28 16.31 3.06 -1.92
C ASN A 28 17.53 2.71 -2.79
N SER A 29 17.54 1.57 -3.49
CA SER A 29 18.67 1.20 -4.36
C SER A 29 18.65 1.89 -5.73
N LYS A 30 17.48 2.38 -6.19
CA LYS A 30 17.37 3.17 -7.43
C LYS A 30 17.65 4.66 -7.20
N TYR A 31 17.26 5.21 -6.05
CA TYR A 31 17.47 6.64 -5.77
C TYR A 31 18.96 7.02 -5.66
N ASN A 32 19.81 6.07 -5.24
CA ASN A 32 21.26 6.29 -5.16
C ASN A 32 22.02 6.19 -6.51
N ARG A 33 21.34 5.86 -7.62
CA ARG A 33 21.97 5.79 -8.96
C ARG A 33 21.61 6.95 -9.89
N GLU A 34 20.53 7.69 -9.62
CA GLU A 34 20.09 8.81 -10.48
C GLU A 34 20.56 10.19 -9.98
N SER A 35 21.16 10.31 -8.80
CA SER A 35 21.66 11.59 -8.25
C SER A 35 23.05 12.01 -8.75
N LYS A 36 23.62 11.35 -9.76
CA LYS A 36 24.98 11.66 -10.28
C LYS A 36 25.04 12.49 -11.56
N TYR A 37 23.91 12.93 -12.12
CA TYR A 37 23.88 13.83 -13.27
C TYR A 37 22.76 14.86 -13.12
N LYS A 38 23.12 16.04 -12.59
CA LYS A 38 22.56 17.39 -12.87
C LYS A 38 23.16 18.37 -11.87
N GLN A 39 24.41 18.73 -12.09
CA GLN A 39 24.92 20.04 -11.68
C GLN A 39 24.65 20.96 -12.86
N GLU A 40 23.68 21.86 -12.73
CA GLU A 40 23.70 23.11 -13.47
C GLU A 40 22.87 24.17 -12.74
N ALA A 41 23.52 25.32 -12.61
CA ALA A 41 23.23 26.52 -11.85
C ALA A 41 21.76 26.97 -11.81
N LEU A 42 21.31 27.42 -10.64
CA LEU A 42 20.41 28.57 -10.45
C LEU A 42 20.51 29.06 -8.98
N HIS A 43 20.79 30.35 -8.86
CA HIS A 43 20.99 31.20 -7.67
C HIS A 43 20.40 30.76 -6.32
N GLU A 44 21.27 30.71 -5.29
CA GLU A 44 20.91 30.76 -3.86
C GLU A 44 20.40 32.15 -3.46
N PRO A 45 19.37 32.20 -2.60
CA PRO A 45 19.29 33.24 -1.57
C PRO A 45 19.30 32.61 -0.17
N ALA A 46 20.32 33.01 0.60
CA ALA A 46 20.45 33.02 2.06
C ALA A 46 19.81 31.86 2.86
N LEU A 47 20.65 30.91 3.27
CA LEU A 47 20.38 30.06 4.44
C LEU A 47 20.21 30.95 5.68
N ASN A 48 19.01 30.94 6.26
CA ASN A 48 18.86 31.23 7.69
C ASN A 48 19.53 30.11 8.47
N VAL A 49 20.58 30.48 9.19
CA VAL A 49 21.36 29.65 10.11
C VAL A 49 20.42 29.01 11.12
N LEU A 50 20.30 27.67 11.09
CA LEU A 50 19.72 26.90 12.18
C LEU A 50 20.60 27.09 13.43
N PRO A 51 20.03 27.33 14.63
CA PRO A 51 20.83 27.45 15.83
C PRO A 51 21.59 26.15 16.08
N GLU A 52 22.87 26.27 16.42
CA GLU A 52 23.72 25.15 16.82
C GLU A 52 23.02 24.34 17.93
N ARG A 53 22.98 23.02 17.74
CA ARG A 53 22.44 22.10 18.75
C ARG A 53 23.30 22.21 20.01
N GLU A 54 22.68 22.57 21.13
CA GLU A 54 23.28 22.32 22.44
C GLU A 54 23.58 20.82 22.56
N ALA A 55 24.82 20.52 22.93
CA ALA A 55 25.29 19.16 23.14
C ALA A 55 24.63 18.60 24.40
N VAL A 56 23.54 17.84 24.22
CA VAL A 56 22.96 17.05 25.30
C VAL A 56 23.83 15.79 25.47
N GLU A 57 24.44 15.64 26.64
CA GLU A 57 25.24 14.47 26.99
C GLU A 57 24.42 13.17 26.84
N PRO A 58 25.00 12.09 26.28
CA PRO A 58 24.32 10.81 26.19
C PRO A 58 24.08 10.23 27.60
N PRO A 59 22.91 9.60 27.86
CA PRO A 59 22.62 9.03 29.18
C PRO A 59 23.64 7.95 29.59
N GLU A 60 24.04 7.95 30.87
CA GLU A 60 25.16 7.16 31.43
C GLU A 60 25.03 5.63 31.32
N SER A 61 23.87 5.07 30.97
CA SER A 61 23.74 3.71 30.44
C SER A 61 22.30 3.47 29.99
N ILE A 62 22.08 2.67 28.94
CA ILE A 62 20.72 2.29 28.51
C ILE A 62 19.97 1.59 29.66
N ASP A 63 20.68 0.82 30.50
CA ASP A 63 20.12 0.09 31.63
C ASP A 63 19.53 1.01 32.71
N SER A 64 20.05 2.22 32.87
CA SER A 64 19.50 3.21 33.81
C SER A 64 18.12 3.75 33.38
N LEU A 65 17.77 3.66 32.09
CA LEU A 65 16.49 4.15 31.56
C LEU A 65 15.31 3.22 31.88
N PHE A 66 15.56 1.97 32.28
CA PHE A 66 14.53 0.92 32.41
C PHE A 66 14.36 0.34 33.82
N LYS A 67 14.95 0.94 34.86
CA LYS A 67 15.00 0.34 36.22
C LYS A 67 13.74 0.54 37.09
N GLU A 68 12.79 1.40 36.72
CA GLU A 68 11.59 1.68 37.53
C GLU A 68 10.33 1.12 36.85
N ASN A 69 9.60 0.23 37.53
CA ASN A 69 8.48 -0.56 36.98
C ASN A 69 7.15 0.24 36.82
N ASN A 70 7.19 1.54 36.53
CA ASN A 70 6.00 2.36 36.28
C ASN A 70 6.43 3.60 35.46
N PHE A 71 6.20 3.61 34.14
CA PHE A 71 6.69 4.69 33.28
C PHE A 71 5.57 5.66 32.91
N ASP A 72 5.60 6.87 33.48
CA ASP A 72 5.25 8.10 32.73
C ASP A 72 6.57 8.68 32.22
N PHE A 73 6.94 8.29 30.99
CA PHE A 73 8.25 8.60 30.44
C PHE A 73 8.11 9.44 29.17
N SER A 74 8.83 10.57 29.14
CA SER A 74 8.93 11.40 27.93
C SER A 74 9.80 10.71 26.89
N LEU A 75 9.19 10.34 25.76
CA LEU A 75 9.85 9.72 24.62
C LEU A 75 10.94 10.57 24.00
N ASN A 76 10.92 11.88 24.22
CA ASN A 76 11.95 12.80 23.75
C ASN A 76 13.35 12.42 24.24
N LYS A 77 13.47 11.82 25.43
CA LYS A 77 14.76 11.33 25.95
C LYS A 77 15.34 10.17 25.12
N LEU A 78 14.51 9.46 24.36
CA LEU A 78 14.91 8.35 23.47
C LEU A 78 15.10 8.81 22.02
N ARG A 79 14.93 10.10 21.71
CA ARG A 79 15.05 10.62 20.34
C ARG A 79 16.37 10.26 19.65
N ILE A 80 17.46 10.14 20.41
CA ILE A 80 18.80 9.80 19.90
C ILE A 80 18.86 8.35 19.38
N ILE A 81 18.07 7.44 19.98
CA ILE A 81 18.06 6.02 19.64
C ILE A 81 16.93 5.63 18.69
N LEU A 82 15.91 6.48 18.55
CA LEU A 82 14.82 6.26 17.62
C LEU A 82 15.30 6.32 16.15
N PRO A 83 14.74 5.49 15.27
CA PRO A 83 14.93 5.60 13.83
C PRO A 83 14.51 6.97 13.30
N GLN A 84 15.18 7.45 12.24
CA GLN A 84 14.92 8.78 11.68
C GLN A 84 13.50 9.01 11.16
N PHE A 85 12.80 7.94 10.76
CA PHE A 85 11.43 8.03 10.29
C PHE A 85 10.40 8.11 11.45
N ILE A 86 10.84 7.99 12.70
CA ILE A 86 9.99 8.17 13.89
C ILE A 86 10.39 9.50 14.53
N GLN A 87 9.47 10.43 14.48
CA GLN A 87 9.59 11.70 15.16
C GLN A 87 8.73 11.68 16.42
N VAL A 88 9.34 12.15 17.50
CA VAL A 88 8.69 12.36 18.80
C VAL A 88 8.73 13.85 19.07
N THR A 89 7.67 14.35 19.68
CA THR A 89 7.53 15.73 20.15
C THR A 89 7.74 15.78 21.66
N PRO A 90 7.93 16.96 22.27
CA PRO A 90 7.96 17.11 23.74
C PRO A 90 6.75 16.53 24.47
N GLU A 91 5.62 16.46 23.78
CA GLU A 91 4.37 15.89 24.29
C GLU A 91 4.28 14.38 24.11
N SER A 92 5.20 13.73 23.39
CA SER A 92 5.20 12.27 23.24
C SER A 92 5.47 11.59 24.59
N ARG A 93 4.51 10.77 25.02
CA ARG A 93 4.56 10.04 26.31
C ARG A 93 4.32 8.56 26.10
N ILE A 94 4.98 7.75 26.91
CA ILE A 94 4.60 6.36 27.15
C ILE A 94 3.93 6.32 28.53
N PHE A 95 2.77 5.69 28.58
CA PHE A 95 2.03 5.39 29.81
C PHE A 95 1.92 3.89 29.98
N GLY A 96 2.16 3.38 31.20
CA GLY A 96 2.03 1.96 31.54
C GLY A 96 3.37 1.30 31.80
N ASP A 97 3.41 -0.02 31.58
CA ASP A 97 4.51 -0.87 32.00
C ASP A 97 5.28 -1.42 30.81
N ILE A 98 6.60 -1.20 30.81
CA ILE A 98 7.53 -1.85 29.89
C ILE A 98 8.61 -2.50 30.76
N LYS A 99 8.55 -3.81 30.91
CA LYS A 99 9.58 -4.58 31.60
C LYS A 99 10.61 -5.05 30.59
N CYS A 100 11.85 -4.61 30.79
CA CYS A 100 12.98 -4.95 29.96
C CYS A 100 13.85 -5.97 30.70
N HIS A 101 14.00 -7.16 30.11
CA HIS A 101 14.89 -8.21 30.60
C HIS A 101 16.03 -8.39 29.59
N ILE A 102 17.24 -8.10 30.02
CA ILE A 102 18.44 -8.27 29.22
C ILE A 102 19.23 -9.45 29.79
N GLU A 103 19.46 -10.48 28.97
CA GLU A 103 20.28 -11.64 29.33
C GLU A 103 21.62 -11.53 28.60
N GLY A 104 22.67 -11.16 29.33
CA GLY A 104 23.99 -10.88 28.78
C GLY A 104 24.00 -9.65 27.86
N PHE A 105 24.74 -9.71 26.75
CA PHE A 105 24.79 -8.63 25.74
C PHE A 105 24.02 -8.96 24.45
N LEU A 106 23.33 -10.11 24.42
CA LEU A 106 22.87 -10.73 23.18
C LEU A 106 21.36 -10.95 23.14
N LYS A 107 20.65 -10.96 24.27
CA LYS A 107 19.22 -11.21 24.31
C LYS A 107 18.47 -10.09 25.03
N LEU A 108 17.35 -9.69 24.46
CA LEU A 108 16.43 -8.70 24.99
C LEU A 108 15.03 -9.28 24.96
N ARG A 109 14.35 -9.27 26.10
CA ARG A 109 12.90 -9.52 26.18
C ARG A 109 12.22 -8.27 26.70
N LEU A 110 11.20 -7.82 25.99
CA LEU A 110 10.29 -6.78 26.45
C LEU A 110 8.94 -7.40 26.74
N ASP A 111 8.46 -7.25 27.97
CA ASP A 111 7.05 -7.46 28.33
C ASP A 111 6.38 -6.08 28.40
N ILE A 112 5.46 -5.82 27.48
CA ILE A 112 4.87 -4.51 27.26
C ILE A 112 3.39 -4.56 27.61
N ASP A 113 2.93 -3.59 28.39
CA ASP A 113 1.53 -3.22 28.57
C ASP A 113 1.47 -1.70 28.68
N ALA A 114 1.53 -1.02 27.53
CA ALA A 114 1.75 0.41 27.47
C ALA A 114 0.97 1.09 26.34
N THR A 115 0.60 2.34 26.57
CA THR A 115 0.05 3.25 25.56
C THR A 115 1.08 4.30 25.21
N ILE A 116 1.32 4.46 23.91
CA ILE A 116 2.25 5.44 23.39
C ILE A 116 1.48 6.56 22.71
N THR A 117 1.81 7.80 23.04
CA THR A 117 1.12 8.98 22.53
C THR A 117 2.08 9.92 21.80
N GLY A 118 1.54 10.68 20.85
CA GLY A 118 2.26 11.75 20.17
C GLY A 118 3.38 11.29 19.23
N ILE A 119 3.29 10.11 18.61
CA ILE A 119 4.29 9.66 17.63
C ILE A 119 3.93 10.18 16.24
N THR A 120 4.93 10.66 15.50
CA THR A 120 4.78 10.94 14.06
C THR A 120 5.68 10.03 13.24
N LEU A 121 5.10 9.30 12.28
CA LEU A 121 5.86 8.52 11.30
C LEU A 121 6.03 9.31 10.01
N ILE A 122 7.27 9.45 9.55
CA ILE A 122 7.62 10.14 8.30
C ILE A 122 8.47 9.21 7.47
N HIS A 123 7.82 8.49 6.55
CA HIS A 123 8.50 7.60 5.63
C HIS A 123 7.86 7.71 4.24
N PRO A 124 8.63 8.01 3.17
CA PRO A 124 8.06 8.27 1.83
C PRO A 124 7.34 7.07 1.24
N GLY A 125 7.71 5.85 1.66
CA GLY A 125 6.98 4.65 1.25
C GLY A 125 5.78 4.28 2.12
N LEU A 126 5.62 4.89 3.31
CA LEU A 126 4.44 4.74 4.15
C LEU A 126 3.32 5.64 3.62
N ALA A 127 3.58 6.95 3.58
CA ALA A 127 2.66 7.98 3.13
C ALA A 127 3.46 9.20 2.64
N ARG A 128 2.86 10.05 1.81
CA ARG A 128 3.47 11.32 1.39
C ARG A 128 3.48 12.35 2.52
N GLN A 129 2.43 12.35 3.31
CA GLN A 129 2.28 13.22 4.47
C GLN A 129 2.72 12.50 5.75
N PRO A 130 3.15 13.24 6.78
CA PRO A 130 3.40 12.68 8.09
C PRO A 130 2.18 11.92 8.64
N VAL A 131 2.43 10.78 9.29
CA VAL A 131 1.39 9.96 9.91
C VAL A 131 1.45 10.17 11.42
N TYR A 132 0.57 11.02 11.93
CA TYR A 132 0.45 11.27 13.36
C TYR A 132 -0.39 10.17 14.04
N ILE A 133 0.18 9.60 15.10
CA ILE A 133 -0.42 8.56 15.95
C ILE A 133 -0.61 9.18 17.33
N SER A 134 -1.87 9.54 17.64
CA SER A 134 -2.24 10.20 18.89
C SER A 134 -2.10 9.26 20.08
N ASP A 135 -2.50 8.01 19.90
CA ASP A 135 -2.53 6.96 20.91
C ASP A 135 -2.35 5.61 20.22
N LEU A 136 -1.42 4.81 20.74
CA LEU A 136 -1.09 3.47 20.28
C LEU A 136 -0.98 2.56 21.50
N SER A 137 -1.96 1.69 21.67
CA SER A 137 -1.91 0.64 22.67
C SER A 137 -1.06 -0.52 22.18
N LEU A 138 -0.12 -0.95 23.00
CA LEU A 138 0.75 -2.09 22.76
C LEU A 138 0.75 -2.99 23.99
N LYS A 139 0.41 -4.26 23.82
CA LYS A 139 0.41 -5.24 24.91
C LYS A 139 0.93 -6.59 24.42
N GLY A 140 1.87 -7.20 25.11
CA GLY A 140 2.41 -8.51 24.76
C GLY A 140 3.92 -8.56 24.90
N LYS A 141 4.54 -9.59 24.31
CA LYS A 141 5.98 -9.81 24.47
C LYS A 141 6.72 -9.71 23.15
N ILE A 142 7.89 -9.12 23.22
CA ILE A 142 8.84 -9.04 22.11
C ILE A 142 10.17 -9.62 22.59
N ASN A 143 10.63 -10.69 21.94
CA ASN A 143 11.93 -11.27 22.24
C ASN A 143 12.87 -11.04 21.06
N TRP A 144 14.03 -10.49 21.34
CA TRP A 144 15.09 -10.26 20.36
C TRP A 144 16.34 -11.03 20.78
N ASP A 145 16.87 -11.84 19.87
CA ASP A 145 18.12 -12.55 20.04
C ASP A 145 19.11 -12.10 18.96
N HIS A 146 20.20 -11.49 19.41
CA HIS A 146 21.27 -10.99 18.55
C HIS A 146 22.07 -12.13 17.90
N PHE A 147 22.34 -13.19 18.68
CA PHE A 147 23.19 -14.29 18.26
C PHE A 147 22.46 -15.14 17.22
N GLU A 148 21.22 -15.51 17.53
CA GLU A 148 20.36 -16.22 16.59
C GLU A 148 19.82 -15.34 15.46
N ARG A 149 19.98 -14.02 15.58
CA ARG A 149 19.43 -13.02 14.66
C ARG A 149 17.93 -13.23 14.47
N THR A 150 17.22 -13.36 15.58
CA THR A 150 15.77 -13.57 15.59
C THR A 150 15.06 -12.48 16.35
N LEU A 151 13.80 -12.29 16.00
CA LEU A 151 12.86 -11.45 16.69
C LEU A 151 11.51 -12.16 16.70
N SER A 152 10.95 -12.42 17.88
CA SER A 152 9.65 -13.03 18.03
C SER A 152 8.66 -12.12 18.74
N PHE A 153 7.38 -12.33 18.43
CA PHE A 153 6.24 -11.64 19.01
C PHE A 153 5.31 -12.69 19.59
N GLU A 154 5.03 -12.59 20.88
CA GLU A 154 4.12 -13.50 21.57
C GLU A 154 2.93 -12.69 22.09
N ASN A 155 1.75 -13.01 21.57
CA ASN A 155 0.48 -12.38 21.94
C ASN A 155 0.51 -10.84 21.87
N LEU A 156 1.18 -10.28 20.85
CA LEU A 156 1.32 -8.84 20.69
C LEU A 156 0.01 -8.25 20.18
N SER A 157 -0.73 -7.61 21.07
CA SER A 157 -1.91 -6.81 20.76
C SER A 157 -1.48 -5.37 20.46
N LEU A 158 -1.86 -4.86 19.29
CA LEU A 158 -1.50 -3.54 18.79
C LEU A 158 -2.74 -2.85 18.24
N GLY A 159 -2.94 -1.58 18.60
CA GLY A 159 -4.01 -0.81 17.99
C GLY A 159 -4.34 0.47 18.73
N ARG A 160 -5.55 0.98 18.50
CA ARG A 160 -6.00 2.29 18.96
C ARG A 160 -7.43 2.23 19.44
N ALA A 161 -7.74 2.99 20.50
CA ALA A 161 -9.04 2.96 21.15
C ALA A 161 -9.47 1.51 21.47
N SER A 162 -10.63 1.07 20.99
CA SER A 162 -11.14 -0.30 21.21
C SER A 162 -10.79 -1.29 20.09
N VAL A 163 -9.92 -0.92 19.15
CA VAL A 163 -9.53 -1.78 18.02
C VAL A 163 -8.13 -2.32 18.29
N LEU A 164 -8.03 -3.61 18.57
CA LEU A 164 -6.78 -4.30 18.85
C LEU A 164 -6.60 -5.47 17.88
N ALA A 165 -5.55 -5.42 17.07
CA ALA A 165 -5.10 -6.54 16.27
C ALA A 165 -4.11 -7.37 17.09
N GLN A 166 -4.25 -8.68 17.06
CA GLN A 166 -3.29 -9.62 17.62
C GLN A 166 -2.27 -10.01 16.57
N ILE A 167 -1.00 -10.01 16.96
CA ILE A 167 0.14 -10.33 16.11
C ILE A 167 1.02 -11.31 16.88
N SER A 168 1.40 -12.39 16.22
CA SER A 168 2.42 -13.30 16.73
C SER A 168 3.30 -13.78 15.60
N GLY A 169 4.52 -14.19 15.93
CA GLY A 169 5.40 -14.71 14.90
C GLY A 169 6.87 -14.65 15.23
N LEU A 170 7.67 -14.97 14.22
CA LEU A 170 9.11 -15.02 14.26
C LEU A 170 9.67 -14.44 12.96
N ILE A 171 10.65 -13.57 13.10
CA ILE A 171 11.47 -13.04 12.02
C ILE A 171 12.90 -13.48 12.29
N SER A 172 13.51 -14.17 11.33
CA SER A 172 14.93 -14.50 11.30
C SER A 172 15.61 -13.65 10.23
N TYR A 173 16.68 -12.95 10.59
CA TYR A 173 17.41 -12.04 9.71
C TYR A 173 18.90 -12.43 9.61
N LYS A 174 19.16 -13.72 9.32
CA LYS A 174 20.51 -14.29 9.15
C LYS A 174 21.18 -13.78 7.85
N ASN A 175 21.27 -14.63 6.83
CA ASN A 175 21.75 -14.22 5.49
C ASN A 175 20.59 -13.75 4.61
N LEU A 176 19.43 -14.40 4.76
CA LEU A 176 18.17 -14.04 4.13
C LEU A 176 17.15 -13.80 5.24
N ILE A 177 16.17 -12.93 4.97
CA ILE A 177 15.10 -12.64 5.91
C ILE A 177 14.02 -13.72 5.73
N ALA A 178 13.83 -14.56 6.74
CA ALA A 178 12.72 -15.49 6.83
C ALA A 178 11.72 -14.98 7.88
N MET A 179 10.42 -15.15 7.62
CA MET A 179 9.39 -14.70 8.54
C MET A 179 8.19 -15.64 8.55
N LYS A 180 7.63 -15.82 9.73
CA LYS A 180 6.33 -16.45 9.98
C LYS A 180 5.54 -15.51 10.86
N LEU A 181 4.45 -14.96 10.33
CA LEU A 181 3.61 -13.98 11.00
C LEU A 181 2.16 -14.47 10.95
N ASN A 182 1.51 -14.40 12.11
CA ASN A 182 0.07 -14.52 12.25
C ASN A 182 -0.47 -13.17 12.69
N MET A 183 -1.50 -12.68 12.02
CA MET A 183 -2.25 -11.50 12.41
C MET A 183 -3.73 -11.87 12.50
N SER A 184 -4.39 -11.41 13.55
CA SER A 184 -5.83 -11.58 13.73
C SER A 184 -6.46 -10.28 14.20
N LEU A 185 -7.53 -9.88 13.54
CA LEU A 185 -8.46 -8.84 13.96
C LEU A 185 -9.79 -9.55 14.25
N PRO A 186 -10.25 -9.60 15.52
CA PRO A 186 -11.56 -10.15 15.82
C PRO A 186 -12.64 -9.35 15.10
N GLU A 187 -13.82 -9.93 14.96
CA GLU A 187 -14.95 -9.24 14.34
C GLU A 187 -15.24 -7.91 15.06
N THR A 188 -15.03 -6.81 14.35
CA THR A 188 -15.01 -5.45 14.88
C THR A 188 -15.87 -4.57 13.98
N ASP A 189 -16.56 -3.60 14.56
CA ASP A 189 -17.28 -2.58 13.82
C ASP A 189 -16.35 -1.85 12.81
N ILE A 190 -16.77 -1.76 11.55
CA ILE A 190 -15.94 -1.18 10.48
C ILE A 190 -15.63 0.29 10.76
N GLN A 191 -16.60 1.05 11.27
CA GLN A 191 -16.41 2.45 11.59
C GLN A 191 -15.32 2.63 12.65
N LYS A 192 -15.31 1.77 13.69
CA LYS A 192 -14.25 1.78 14.70
C LYS A 192 -12.87 1.52 14.08
N VAL A 193 -12.76 0.58 13.14
CA VAL A 193 -11.49 0.30 12.43
C VAL A 193 -11.04 1.52 11.63
N LEU A 194 -11.94 2.15 10.87
CA LEU A 194 -11.63 3.37 10.10
C LEU A 194 -11.22 4.55 11.00
N ASP A 195 -11.83 4.69 12.17
CA ASP A 195 -11.50 5.76 13.11
C ASP A 195 -10.21 5.51 13.89
N ALA A 196 -9.84 4.24 14.08
CA ALA A 196 -8.56 3.84 14.62
C ALA A 196 -7.39 4.16 13.66
N LEU A 197 -7.62 4.18 12.34
CA LEU A 197 -6.58 4.49 11.36
C LEU A 197 -6.17 5.97 11.42
N PRO A 198 -4.86 6.27 11.51
CA PRO A 198 -4.34 7.63 11.40
C PRO A 198 -4.73 8.32 10.09
N TYR A 199 -5.07 9.62 10.17
CA TYR A 199 -5.41 10.42 8.97
C TYR A 199 -4.32 10.36 7.89
N GLY A 200 -3.04 10.32 8.29
CA GLY A 200 -1.90 10.16 7.38
C GLY A 200 -2.00 8.96 6.43
N LEU A 201 -2.68 7.88 6.83
CA LEU A 201 -2.81 6.65 6.06
C LEU A 201 -4.04 6.61 5.16
N ILE A 202 -5.08 7.37 5.48
CA ILE A 202 -6.38 7.33 4.78
C ILE A 202 -6.95 8.71 4.47
N PRO A 203 -6.18 9.68 3.96
CA PRO A 203 -6.67 11.05 3.77
C PRO A 203 -7.89 11.17 2.86
N LYS A 204 -8.03 10.31 1.83
CA LYS A 204 -9.17 10.33 0.89
C LYS A 204 -10.42 9.66 1.43
N ILE A 205 -10.27 8.81 2.44
CA ILE A 205 -11.36 8.00 3.00
C ILE A 205 -11.82 8.56 4.33
N LYS A 206 -11.06 9.46 4.96
CA LYS A 206 -11.45 10.05 6.24
C LYS A 206 -12.79 10.78 6.11
N GLY A 207 -13.66 10.56 7.09
CA GLY A 207 -15.01 11.10 7.12
C GLY A 207 -16.05 10.16 6.52
N ALA A 208 -15.65 9.04 5.91
CA ALA A 208 -16.59 8.01 5.48
C ALA A 208 -17.36 7.47 6.69
N MET A 209 -18.65 7.19 6.50
CA MET A 209 -19.47 6.48 7.47
C MET A 209 -19.85 5.13 6.89
N VAL A 210 -19.43 4.05 7.54
CA VAL A 210 -19.64 2.69 7.07
C VAL A 210 -20.22 1.84 8.20
N LEU A 211 -21.35 1.20 7.93
CA LEU A 211 -21.96 0.24 8.84
C LEU A 211 -21.51 -1.19 8.49
N GLY A 212 -21.56 -2.07 9.49
CA GLY A 212 -21.20 -3.47 9.38
C GLY A 212 -19.99 -3.84 10.25
N THR A 213 -19.55 -5.08 10.13
CA THR A 213 -18.40 -5.61 10.87
C THR A 213 -17.35 -6.17 9.93
N ILE A 214 -16.10 -6.13 10.37
CA ILE A 214 -14.94 -6.71 9.70
C ILE A 214 -14.12 -7.54 10.69
N GLY A 215 -13.73 -8.73 10.28
CA GLY A 215 -12.71 -9.54 10.93
C GLY A 215 -11.66 -9.95 9.91
N MET A 216 -10.44 -10.22 10.37
CA MET A 216 -9.34 -10.62 9.50
C MET A 216 -8.46 -11.63 10.20
N ASP A 217 -8.08 -12.69 9.50
CA ASP A 217 -6.94 -13.51 9.88
C ASP A 217 -5.94 -13.53 8.72
N LEU A 218 -4.66 -13.53 9.02
CA LEU A 218 -3.60 -13.59 8.02
C LEU A 218 -2.48 -14.48 8.54
N LEU A 219 -2.20 -15.56 7.80
CA LEU A 219 -0.96 -16.30 7.90
C LEU A 219 -0.03 -15.87 6.77
N PHE A 220 1.17 -15.43 7.13
CA PHE A 220 2.25 -15.13 6.21
C PHE A 220 3.48 -15.95 6.59
N GLU A 221 3.94 -16.82 5.70
CA GLU A 221 5.19 -17.57 5.86
C GLU A 221 6.04 -17.34 4.61
N ALA A 222 7.22 -16.76 4.77
CA ALA A 222 8.19 -16.63 3.70
C ALA A 222 9.56 -17.01 4.21
N ASN A 223 10.12 -18.09 3.66
CA ASN A 223 11.53 -18.43 3.84
C ASN A 223 12.20 -18.46 2.47
N PRO A 224 13.09 -17.50 2.15
CA PRO A 224 13.80 -17.47 0.88
C PRO A 224 14.66 -18.71 0.60
N GLU A 225 15.02 -19.50 1.61
CA GLU A 225 15.71 -20.79 1.43
C GLU A 225 14.77 -21.89 0.94
N TYR A 226 13.48 -21.81 1.31
CA TYR A 226 12.44 -22.75 0.92
C TYR A 226 11.28 -22.01 0.23
N PRO A 227 11.53 -21.41 -0.95
CA PRO A 227 10.56 -20.53 -1.61
C PRO A 227 9.22 -21.23 -1.89
N LYS A 228 9.26 -22.53 -2.23
CA LYS A 228 8.06 -23.34 -2.49
C LYS A 228 7.12 -23.48 -1.28
N GLU A 229 7.60 -23.21 -0.07
CA GLU A 229 6.80 -23.26 1.16
C GLU A 229 6.13 -21.91 1.48
N PHE A 230 6.24 -20.92 0.60
CA PHE A 230 5.63 -19.61 0.79
C PHE A 230 4.12 -19.71 1.02
N LYS A 231 3.63 -19.11 2.12
CA LYS A 231 2.20 -18.99 2.44
C LYS A 231 1.81 -17.53 2.56
N PHE A 232 0.69 -17.21 1.93
CA PHE A 232 -0.05 -15.97 2.11
C PHE A 232 -1.52 -16.33 2.09
N GLU A 233 -2.10 -16.42 3.28
CA GLU A 233 -3.46 -16.94 3.50
C GLU A 233 -4.27 -15.87 4.26
N PRO A 234 -4.72 -14.81 3.56
CA PRO A 234 -5.65 -13.84 4.14
C PRO A 234 -7.06 -14.41 4.16
N ASN A 235 -7.75 -14.23 5.28
CA ASN A 235 -9.17 -14.50 5.46
C ASN A 235 -9.85 -13.23 6.00
N ILE A 236 -10.51 -12.49 5.13
CA ILE A 236 -11.22 -11.26 5.49
C ILE A 236 -12.72 -11.56 5.48
N ARG A 237 -13.38 -11.31 6.61
CA ARG A 237 -14.81 -11.51 6.82
C ARG A 237 -15.45 -10.15 6.97
N VAL A 238 -16.44 -9.83 6.15
CA VAL A 238 -17.18 -8.58 6.24
C VAL A 238 -18.67 -8.88 6.22
N ASN A 239 -19.39 -8.44 7.26
CA ASN A 239 -20.81 -8.70 7.43
C ASN A 239 -21.59 -7.39 7.44
N ASN A 240 -22.77 -7.39 6.82
CA ASN A 240 -23.72 -6.27 6.82
C ASN A 240 -23.09 -4.93 6.38
N TYR A 241 -22.16 -4.97 5.41
CA TYR A 241 -21.53 -3.76 4.88
C TYR A 241 -22.57 -2.81 4.28
N PHE A 242 -22.55 -1.56 4.71
CA PHE A 242 -23.32 -0.49 4.11
C PHE A 242 -22.56 0.83 4.18
N LEU A 243 -22.21 1.38 3.01
CA LEU A 243 -21.61 2.71 2.91
C LEU A 243 -22.70 3.76 3.15
N GLN A 244 -22.73 4.40 4.32
CA GLN A 244 -23.74 5.41 4.64
C GLN A 244 -23.37 6.77 4.06
N TYR A 245 -22.13 7.22 4.26
CA TYR A 245 -21.62 8.50 3.79
C TYR A 245 -20.28 8.35 3.09
N GLN A 246 -20.10 9.11 2.01
CA GLN A 246 -18.89 9.13 1.18
C GLN A 246 -18.17 10.47 1.36
N PRO A 247 -16.85 10.49 1.59
CA PRO A 247 -16.07 11.73 1.64
C PRO A 247 -16.08 12.49 0.31
N ALA A 248 -15.75 13.79 0.37
CA ALA A 248 -15.58 14.60 -0.83
C ALA A 248 -14.52 14.01 -1.79
N GLY A 249 -14.87 13.93 -3.08
CA GLY A 249 -14.03 13.34 -4.11
C GLY A 249 -14.13 11.82 -4.22
N ILE A 250 -14.93 11.16 -3.37
CA ILE A 250 -15.29 9.75 -3.47
C ILE A 250 -16.76 9.65 -3.85
N HIS A 251 -17.04 9.04 -4.99
CA HIS A 251 -18.36 9.06 -5.62
C HIS A 251 -18.81 7.65 -6.07
N VAL A 252 -18.54 6.64 -5.23
CA VAL A 252 -18.78 5.23 -5.57
C VAL A 252 -20.27 4.95 -5.86
N LYS A 253 -21.19 5.54 -5.08
CA LYS A 253 -22.63 5.33 -5.29
C LYS A 253 -23.14 5.97 -6.58
N GLU A 254 -22.63 7.14 -6.93
CA GLU A 254 -23.02 7.91 -8.10
C GLU A 254 -22.63 7.21 -9.39
N LEU A 255 -21.56 6.40 -9.37
CA LEU A 255 -21.14 5.57 -10.51
C LEU A 255 -22.17 4.51 -10.92
N LYS A 256 -23.20 4.24 -10.10
CA LYS A 256 -24.34 3.37 -10.46
C LYS A 256 -25.17 3.93 -11.61
N SER A 257 -25.14 5.25 -11.81
CA SER A 257 -25.93 5.98 -12.79
C SER A 257 -25.04 6.88 -13.64
N ASP A 258 -25.67 7.75 -14.42
CA ASP A 258 -25.00 8.79 -15.18
C ASP A 258 -24.20 9.71 -14.26
N TYR A 259 -22.91 9.83 -14.54
CA TYR A 259 -21.98 10.58 -13.70
C TYR A 259 -20.85 11.15 -14.55
N THR A 260 -20.43 12.39 -14.29
CA THR A 260 -19.27 12.98 -14.98
C THR A 260 -18.02 12.75 -14.14
N GLN A 261 -17.12 11.92 -14.63
CA GLN A 261 -15.84 11.64 -13.99
C GLN A 261 -14.76 12.62 -14.46
N GLU A 262 -14.09 13.25 -13.52
CA GLU A 262 -12.86 14.00 -13.78
C GLU A 262 -11.65 13.05 -13.75
N ILE A 263 -10.92 12.97 -14.85
CA ILE A 263 -9.63 12.28 -14.90
C ILE A 263 -8.56 13.29 -14.51
N ARG A 264 -7.78 12.97 -13.48
CA ARG A 264 -6.74 13.85 -12.94
C ARG A 264 -5.36 13.23 -13.11
N LYS A 265 -4.38 14.03 -13.55
CA LYS A 265 -2.96 13.67 -13.64
C LYS A 265 -2.17 14.66 -12.81
N ASN A 266 -1.48 14.17 -11.77
CA ASN A 266 -0.74 15.01 -10.80
C ASN A 266 -1.59 16.12 -10.17
N GLY A 267 -2.87 15.85 -9.88
CA GLY A 267 -3.80 16.81 -9.25
C GLY A 267 -4.50 17.76 -10.23
N VAL A 268 -4.07 17.82 -11.48
CA VAL A 268 -4.69 18.65 -12.53
C VAL A 268 -5.73 17.83 -13.28
N ILE A 269 -6.91 18.40 -13.53
CA ILE A 269 -7.93 17.79 -14.38
C ILE A 269 -7.42 17.82 -15.81
N VAL A 270 -7.27 16.64 -16.41
CA VAL A 270 -6.82 16.50 -17.81
C VAL A 270 -7.97 16.13 -18.75
N ARG A 271 -9.06 15.55 -18.23
CA ARG A 271 -10.23 15.18 -19.01
C ARG A 271 -11.48 15.09 -18.13
N GLN A 272 -12.64 15.29 -18.73
CA GLN A 272 -13.94 14.97 -18.14
C GLN A 272 -14.65 13.95 -19.02
N VAL A 273 -15.18 12.89 -18.43
CA VAL A 273 -15.85 11.80 -19.15
C VAL A 273 -17.25 11.62 -18.56
N LEU A 274 -18.28 11.84 -19.37
CA LEU A 274 -19.66 11.54 -18.98
C LEU A 274 -19.89 10.03 -19.09
N LEU A 275 -20.05 9.34 -17.96
CA LEU A 275 -20.30 7.91 -17.84
C LEU A 275 -21.79 7.58 -18.03
N SER A 276 -22.34 7.98 -19.17
CA SER A 276 -23.74 7.81 -19.55
C SER A 276 -23.83 7.20 -20.94
N LYS A 277 -24.89 6.43 -21.19
CA LYS A 277 -25.25 5.95 -22.53
C LYS A 277 -25.58 7.09 -23.51
N THR A 278 -25.81 8.30 -23.01
CA THR A 278 -26.05 9.49 -23.84
C THR A 278 -24.75 10.10 -24.40
N ASN A 279 -23.60 9.77 -23.81
CA ASN A 279 -22.31 10.19 -24.32
C ASN A 279 -21.89 9.28 -25.50
N PRO A 280 -21.73 9.81 -26.73
CA PRO A 280 -21.33 9.00 -27.88
C PRO A 280 -19.93 8.39 -27.74
N ASP A 281 -19.07 8.99 -26.91
CA ASP A 281 -17.71 8.51 -26.66
C ASP A 281 -17.63 7.53 -25.47
N PHE A 282 -18.77 7.23 -24.83
CA PHE A 282 -18.89 6.20 -23.82
C PHE A 282 -19.39 4.90 -24.45
N VAL A 283 -18.65 3.80 -24.26
CA VAL A 283 -19.03 2.47 -24.76
C VAL A 283 -19.56 1.60 -23.62
N PRO A 284 -20.87 1.34 -23.57
CA PRO A 284 -21.46 0.41 -22.60
C PRO A 284 -20.91 -1.02 -22.76
N TYR A 285 -20.96 -1.82 -21.69
CA TYR A 285 -20.41 -3.17 -21.67
C TYR A 285 -20.93 -4.07 -22.81
N ASP A 286 -22.22 -3.96 -23.14
CA ASP A 286 -22.88 -4.72 -24.21
C ASP A 286 -22.52 -4.25 -25.63
N LYS A 287 -21.86 -3.09 -25.75
CA LYS A 287 -21.36 -2.53 -27.01
C LYS A 287 -19.85 -2.66 -27.17
N LEU A 288 -19.14 -3.15 -26.15
CA LEU A 288 -17.75 -3.54 -26.28
C LEU A 288 -17.67 -4.80 -27.16
N GLY A 289 -16.78 -4.79 -28.16
CA GLY A 289 -16.50 -5.97 -28.97
C GLY A 289 -16.04 -7.14 -28.10
N GLU A 290 -16.38 -8.35 -28.50
CA GLU A 290 -15.96 -9.57 -27.79
C GLU A 290 -14.43 -9.66 -27.69
N GLU A 291 -13.74 -9.40 -28.79
CA GLU A 291 -12.28 -9.44 -28.89
C GLU A 291 -11.59 -8.53 -27.88
N ILE A 292 -12.05 -7.28 -27.75
CA ILE A 292 -11.45 -6.33 -26.79
C ILE A 292 -11.78 -6.68 -25.35
N ARG A 293 -12.99 -7.21 -25.06
CA ARG A 293 -13.32 -7.70 -23.71
C ARG A 293 -12.39 -8.84 -23.31
N GLU A 294 -12.23 -9.83 -24.19
CA GLU A 294 -11.34 -10.96 -23.93
C GLU A 294 -9.87 -10.52 -23.78
N ALA A 295 -9.39 -9.62 -24.64
CA ALA A 295 -8.02 -9.14 -24.59
C ALA A 295 -7.71 -8.42 -23.27
N ILE A 296 -8.61 -7.56 -22.79
CA ILE A 296 -8.49 -6.89 -21.49
C ILE A 296 -8.46 -7.93 -20.36
N LEU A 297 -9.42 -8.86 -20.35
CA LEU A 297 -9.49 -9.90 -19.32
C LEU A 297 -8.21 -10.75 -19.29
N LYS A 298 -7.77 -11.27 -20.43
CA LYS A 298 -6.57 -12.12 -20.53
C LYS A 298 -5.30 -11.38 -20.08
N THR A 299 -5.19 -10.10 -20.39
CA THR A 299 -3.99 -9.30 -20.09
C THR A 299 -3.97 -8.79 -18.65
N GLU A 300 -5.11 -8.33 -18.13
CA GLU A 300 -5.18 -7.63 -16.85
C GLU A 300 -5.73 -8.50 -15.72
N ASP A 301 -6.77 -9.31 -15.98
CA ASP A 301 -7.52 -10.00 -14.93
C ASP A 301 -8.43 -11.13 -15.45
N ILE A 302 -7.84 -12.29 -15.75
CA ILE A 302 -8.55 -13.39 -16.43
C ILE A 302 -9.73 -13.94 -15.63
N SER A 303 -9.70 -13.80 -14.30
CA SER A 303 -10.74 -14.28 -13.39
C SER A 303 -11.62 -13.14 -12.85
N PHE A 304 -11.61 -11.97 -13.49
CA PHE A 304 -12.34 -10.76 -13.06
C PHE A 304 -13.78 -11.01 -12.61
N PHE A 305 -14.54 -11.80 -13.37
CA PHE A 305 -15.95 -12.11 -13.08
C PHE A 305 -16.14 -13.11 -11.92
N HIS A 306 -15.07 -13.75 -11.44
CA HIS A 306 -15.12 -14.83 -10.46
C HIS A 306 -14.58 -14.44 -9.08
N HIS A 307 -14.08 -13.21 -8.90
CA HIS A 307 -13.62 -12.71 -7.60
C HIS A 307 -14.29 -11.39 -7.23
N ASN A 308 -14.23 -10.97 -5.96
CA ASN A 308 -14.83 -9.73 -5.46
C ASN A 308 -13.76 -8.63 -5.29
N GLY A 309 -13.13 -8.24 -6.39
CA GLY A 309 -12.07 -7.21 -6.43
C GLY A 309 -10.65 -7.65 -6.14
N PHE A 310 -10.43 -8.82 -5.54
CA PHE A 310 -9.09 -9.30 -5.23
C PHE A 310 -8.88 -10.73 -5.74
N ASN A 311 -7.83 -10.93 -6.53
CA ASN A 311 -7.38 -12.25 -6.94
C ASN A 311 -6.24 -12.71 -6.03
N LEU A 312 -6.58 -13.55 -5.03
CA LEU A 312 -5.60 -14.03 -4.04
C LEU A 312 -4.48 -14.87 -4.66
N GLY A 313 -4.77 -15.62 -5.73
CA GLY A 313 -3.77 -16.39 -6.46
C GLY A 313 -2.73 -15.47 -7.10
N GLU A 314 -3.17 -14.43 -7.82
CA GLU A 314 -2.29 -13.44 -8.44
C GLU A 314 -1.51 -12.62 -7.41
N ILE A 315 -2.12 -12.27 -6.28
CA ILE A 315 -1.41 -11.59 -5.17
C ILE A 315 -0.32 -12.50 -4.61
N ARG A 316 -0.63 -13.78 -4.34
CA ARG A 316 0.33 -14.76 -3.82
C ARG A 316 1.50 -14.93 -4.79
N GLU A 317 1.21 -15.11 -6.08
CA GLU A 317 2.22 -15.23 -7.13
C GLU A 317 3.08 -13.97 -7.28
N ALA A 318 2.47 -12.78 -7.22
CA ALA A 318 3.20 -11.52 -7.30
C ALA A 318 4.12 -11.33 -6.09
N ILE A 319 3.65 -11.62 -4.87
CA ILE A 319 4.49 -11.56 -3.67
C ILE A 319 5.64 -12.56 -3.78
N PHE A 320 5.35 -13.81 -4.15
CA PHE A 320 6.34 -14.87 -4.32
C PHE A 320 7.45 -14.48 -5.32
N LYS A 321 7.06 -14.06 -6.54
CA LYS A 321 8.02 -13.64 -7.57
C LYS A 321 8.83 -12.43 -7.14
N ASN A 322 8.21 -11.46 -6.45
CA ASN A 322 8.91 -10.26 -5.97
C ASN A 322 9.91 -10.59 -4.84
N LEU A 323 9.58 -11.53 -3.96
CA LEU A 323 10.48 -12.03 -2.91
C LEU A 323 11.69 -12.75 -3.52
N ASN A 324 11.45 -13.66 -4.47
CA ASN A 324 12.51 -14.42 -5.13
C ASN A 324 13.43 -13.53 -5.97
N ALA A 325 12.86 -12.58 -6.71
CA ALA A 325 13.62 -11.63 -7.51
C ALA A 325 14.32 -10.55 -6.66
N LYS A 326 14.07 -10.50 -5.34
CA LYS A 326 14.54 -9.43 -4.44
C LYS A 326 14.23 -8.05 -5.03
N GLY A 327 13.02 -7.87 -5.55
CA GLY A 327 12.64 -6.67 -6.28
C GLY A 327 11.24 -6.74 -6.86
N PHE A 328 10.69 -5.58 -7.23
CA PHE A 328 9.37 -5.52 -7.84
C PHE A 328 9.44 -5.90 -9.33
N VAL A 329 9.05 -7.12 -9.65
CA VAL A 329 9.04 -7.70 -11.00
C VAL A 329 7.63 -7.97 -11.52
N ARG A 330 6.65 -8.18 -10.64
CA ARG A 330 5.25 -8.46 -11.02
C ARG A 330 4.26 -7.74 -10.09
N GLY A 331 3.18 -7.22 -10.67
CA GLY A 331 2.01 -6.73 -9.94
C GLY A 331 0.92 -7.80 -9.87
N GLY A 332 0.08 -7.75 -8.83
CA GLY A 332 -1.11 -8.58 -8.69
C GLY A 332 -2.36 -7.73 -8.46
N SER A 333 -2.54 -6.66 -9.24
CA SER A 333 -3.70 -5.76 -9.10
C SER A 333 -4.74 -6.13 -10.15
N THR A 334 -5.98 -6.32 -9.70
CA THR A 334 -7.14 -6.63 -10.54
C THR A 334 -7.66 -5.39 -11.28
N ILE A 335 -8.59 -5.59 -12.23
CA ILE A 335 -9.27 -4.47 -12.91
C ILE A 335 -9.93 -3.53 -11.90
N SER A 336 -10.60 -4.06 -10.87
CA SER A 336 -11.27 -3.25 -9.84
C SER A 336 -10.30 -2.43 -9.00
N MET A 337 -9.14 -2.99 -8.65
CA MET A 337 -8.07 -2.27 -7.94
C MET A 337 -7.51 -1.13 -8.79
N GLN A 338 -7.30 -1.41 -10.08
CA GLN A 338 -6.85 -0.39 -11.02
C GLN A 338 -7.90 0.71 -11.22
N LEU A 339 -9.18 0.34 -11.29
CA LEU A 339 -10.29 1.27 -11.38
C LEU A 339 -10.35 2.18 -10.14
N ALA A 340 -10.30 1.62 -8.93
CA ALA A 340 -10.26 2.37 -7.67
C ALA A 340 -9.12 3.39 -7.65
N LYS A 341 -7.93 2.95 -8.10
CA LYS A 341 -6.75 3.81 -8.24
C LYS A 341 -7.01 4.95 -9.23
N ASN A 342 -7.50 4.66 -10.43
CA ASN A 342 -7.66 5.66 -11.49
C ASN A 342 -8.78 6.67 -11.21
N LEU A 343 -9.85 6.27 -10.51
CA LEU A 343 -10.97 7.14 -10.16
C LEU A 343 -10.64 8.13 -9.03
N PHE A 344 -9.97 7.64 -7.98
CA PHE A 344 -9.98 8.32 -6.69
C PHE A 344 -8.60 8.64 -6.13
N LEU A 345 -7.55 7.98 -6.63
CA LEU A 345 -6.22 8.05 -6.05
C LEU A 345 -5.19 8.59 -7.06
N ASN A 346 -4.11 9.14 -6.53
CA ASN A 346 -3.00 9.63 -7.34
C ASN A 346 -2.00 8.51 -7.64
N GLY A 347 -1.13 8.70 -8.64
CA GLY A 347 -0.06 7.77 -9.04
C GLY A 347 1.09 7.57 -8.03
N GLU A 348 0.88 7.88 -6.74
CA GLU A 348 1.88 7.71 -5.69
C GLU A 348 2.23 6.23 -5.49
N ARG A 349 3.40 5.92 -4.93
CA ARG A 349 3.79 4.53 -4.64
C ARG A 349 4.02 4.34 -3.15
N THR A 350 2.95 4.51 -2.38
CA THR A 350 2.95 4.44 -0.91
C THR A 350 2.03 3.34 -0.40
N LEU A 351 2.29 2.82 0.80
CA LEU A 351 1.41 1.86 1.47
C LEU A 351 0.04 2.47 1.78
N SER A 352 0.02 3.71 2.26
CA SER A 352 -1.19 4.51 2.48
C SER A 352 -2.09 4.53 1.24
N ARG A 353 -1.52 4.76 0.05
CA ARG A 353 -2.29 4.68 -1.20
C ARG A 353 -2.82 3.27 -1.46
N LYS A 354 -2.01 2.22 -1.26
CA LYS A 354 -2.44 0.83 -1.51
C LYS A 354 -3.52 0.37 -0.52
N LEU A 355 -3.47 0.83 0.73
CA LEU A 355 -4.52 0.61 1.73
C LEU A 355 -5.83 1.26 1.29
N GLN A 356 -5.78 2.54 0.89
CA GLN A 356 -6.96 3.24 0.39
C GLN A 356 -7.51 2.59 -0.88
N GLU A 357 -6.64 2.13 -1.78
CA GLU A 357 -7.03 1.37 -2.98
C GLU A 357 -7.81 0.11 -2.60
N ALA A 358 -7.35 -0.66 -1.62
CA ALA A 358 -8.05 -1.86 -1.17
C ALA A 358 -9.44 -1.53 -0.58
N ILE A 359 -9.53 -0.50 0.28
CA ILE A 359 -10.82 -0.09 0.86
C ILE A 359 -11.80 0.37 -0.23
N LEU A 360 -11.34 1.18 -1.19
CA LEU A 360 -12.17 1.68 -2.29
C LEU A 360 -12.53 0.59 -3.30
N THR A 361 -11.64 -0.38 -3.53
CA THR A 361 -11.92 -1.56 -4.35
C THR A 361 -13.08 -2.36 -3.75
N TYR A 362 -13.04 -2.58 -2.44
CA TYR A 362 -14.13 -3.26 -1.75
C TYR A 362 -15.45 -2.48 -1.87
N ALA A 363 -15.42 -1.15 -1.71
CA ALA A 363 -16.61 -0.32 -1.88
C ALA A 363 -17.17 -0.40 -3.31
N LEU A 364 -16.32 -0.33 -4.35
CA LEU A 364 -16.74 -0.47 -5.75
C LEU A 364 -17.40 -1.82 -6.02
N GLU A 365 -16.81 -2.92 -5.56
CA GLU A 365 -17.34 -4.27 -5.73
C GLU A 365 -18.65 -4.54 -4.97
N LYS A 366 -18.93 -3.76 -3.92
CA LYS A 366 -20.20 -3.81 -3.21
C LYS A 366 -21.29 -2.97 -3.83
N GLU A 367 -20.93 -1.84 -4.43
CA GLU A 367 -21.90 -0.90 -4.97
C GLU A 367 -22.18 -1.16 -6.46
N LEU A 368 -21.24 -1.69 -7.24
CA LEU A 368 -21.37 -1.81 -8.71
C LEU A 368 -21.40 -3.28 -9.16
N SER A 369 -22.09 -3.56 -10.26
CA SER A 369 -22.00 -4.86 -10.93
C SER A 369 -20.64 -5.00 -11.64
N LYS A 370 -20.26 -6.25 -11.95
CA LYS A 370 -19.03 -6.54 -12.69
C LYS A 370 -19.02 -5.90 -14.08
N GLU A 371 -20.13 -5.91 -14.80
CA GLU A 371 -20.22 -5.23 -16.10
C GLU A 371 -20.03 -3.72 -15.94
N ARG A 372 -20.64 -3.10 -14.91
CA ARG A 372 -20.50 -1.66 -14.66
C ARG A 372 -19.06 -1.28 -14.32
N ILE A 373 -18.38 -2.08 -13.50
CA ILE A 373 -16.95 -1.88 -13.20
C ILE A 373 -16.13 -1.98 -14.50
N PHE A 374 -16.37 -3.00 -15.31
CA PHE A 374 -15.62 -3.23 -16.55
C PHE A 374 -15.81 -2.11 -17.57
N GLU A 375 -17.04 -1.66 -17.81
CA GLU A 375 -17.29 -0.58 -18.77
C GLU A 375 -16.72 0.75 -18.27
N ILE A 376 -16.85 1.11 -16.99
CA ILE A 376 -16.22 2.34 -16.48
C ILE A 376 -14.71 2.25 -16.68
N TYR A 377 -14.11 1.11 -16.31
CA TYR A 377 -12.68 0.88 -16.48
C TYR A 377 -12.24 1.09 -17.94
N ALA A 378 -12.88 0.43 -18.90
CA ALA A 378 -12.53 0.55 -20.32
C ALA A 378 -12.69 1.99 -20.84
N ASN A 379 -13.61 2.78 -20.29
CA ASN A 379 -13.91 4.14 -20.73
C ASN A 379 -13.08 5.25 -20.06
N ILE A 380 -12.41 4.99 -18.93
CA ILE A 380 -11.64 6.04 -18.23
C ILE A 380 -10.13 5.81 -18.24
N ILE A 381 -9.66 4.59 -18.48
CA ILE A 381 -8.23 4.30 -18.40
C ILE A 381 -7.47 5.00 -19.53
N GLU A 382 -6.19 5.28 -19.27
CA GLU A 382 -5.25 5.77 -20.27
C GLU A 382 -4.84 4.59 -21.17
N TRP A 383 -5.09 4.69 -22.48
CA TRP A 383 -4.78 3.68 -23.50
C TRP A 383 -3.53 4.05 -24.34
N GLY A 384 -2.90 5.18 -24.05
CA GLY A 384 -1.78 5.76 -24.79
C GLY A 384 -1.42 7.13 -24.24
N VAL A 385 -0.45 7.83 -24.82
CA VAL A 385 -0.14 9.20 -24.39
C VAL A 385 -1.33 10.11 -24.69
N ASP A 386 -2.01 10.54 -23.63
CA ASP A 386 -3.19 11.42 -23.67
C ASP A 386 -4.43 10.84 -24.39
N VAL A 387 -4.44 9.52 -24.62
CA VAL A 387 -5.57 8.76 -25.18
C VAL A 387 -6.34 8.10 -24.03
N TYR A 388 -7.62 8.44 -23.85
CA TYR A 388 -8.42 7.98 -22.72
C TYR A 388 -9.75 7.37 -23.17
N GLY A 389 -10.06 6.21 -22.60
CA GLY A 389 -11.26 5.47 -22.96
C GLY A 389 -11.16 4.72 -24.29
N ILE A 390 -11.88 3.60 -24.35
CA ILE A 390 -11.76 2.64 -25.44
C ILE A 390 -12.31 3.16 -26.79
N ALA A 391 -13.29 4.06 -26.77
CA ALA A 391 -13.79 4.71 -27.99
C ALA A 391 -12.66 5.50 -28.68
N GLU A 392 -12.02 6.39 -27.94
CA GLU A 392 -10.90 7.20 -28.43
C GLU A 392 -9.72 6.30 -28.84
N ALA A 393 -9.39 5.29 -28.04
CA ALA A 393 -8.30 4.37 -28.34
C ALA A 393 -8.51 3.60 -29.65
N SER A 394 -9.70 3.04 -29.85
CA SER A 394 -10.02 2.27 -31.05
C SER A 394 -9.93 3.13 -32.31
N GLN A 395 -10.36 4.39 -32.21
CA GLN A 395 -10.27 5.34 -33.31
C GLN A 395 -8.82 5.82 -33.54
N HIS A 396 -8.11 6.15 -32.46
CA HIS A 396 -6.74 6.65 -32.51
C HIS A 396 -5.76 5.65 -33.13
N TYR A 397 -5.86 4.37 -32.76
CA TYR A 397 -4.90 3.35 -33.20
C TYR A 397 -5.32 2.64 -34.50
N PHE A 398 -6.62 2.51 -34.76
CA PHE A 398 -7.09 1.68 -35.88
C PHE A 398 -8.20 2.33 -36.73
N SER A 399 -8.61 3.56 -36.43
CA SER A 399 -9.75 4.23 -37.10
C SER A 399 -11.01 3.37 -37.13
N LYS A 400 -11.26 2.66 -36.02
CA LYS A 400 -12.32 1.67 -35.84
C LYS A 400 -13.14 1.95 -34.60
N THR A 401 -14.34 1.40 -34.56
CA THR A 401 -15.09 1.26 -33.31
C THR A 401 -14.53 0.09 -32.50
N SER A 402 -14.70 0.12 -31.19
CA SER A 402 -14.31 -0.99 -30.30
C SER A 402 -14.98 -2.32 -30.64
N PHE A 403 -16.15 -2.28 -31.29
CA PHE A 403 -16.87 -3.47 -31.73
C PHE A 403 -16.26 -4.10 -32.99
N SER A 404 -15.58 -3.30 -33.82
CA SER A 404 -15.00 -3.73 -35.11
C SER A 404 -13.51 -4.10 -35.02
N LEU A 405 -12.93 -4.10 -33.82
CA LEU A 405 -11.55 -4.53 -33.61
C LEU A 405 -11.41 -6.03 -33.88
N THR A 406 -10.38 -6.42 -34.60
CA THR A 406 -9.99 -7.83 -34.71
C THR A 406 -9.34 -8.31 -33.42
N ALA A 407 -9.24 -9.63 -33.23
CA ALA A 407 -8.51 -10.25 -32.12
C ALA A 407 -7.08 -9.69 -31.97
N GLU A 408 -6.38 -9.53 -33.09
CA GLU A 408 -5.00 -9.00 -33.11
C GLU A 408 -4.95 -7.53 -32.66
N GLU A 409 -5.84 -6.69 -33.18
CA GLU A 409 -5.93 -5.27 -32.83
C GLU A 409 -6.31 -5.07 -31.36
N ALA A 410 -7.27 -5.87 -30.88
CA ALA A 410 -7.69 -5.89 -29.49
C ALA A 410 -6.54 -6.28 -28.54
N ASN A 411 -5.80 -7.35 -28.85
CA ASN A 411 -4.63 -7.78 -28.08
C ASN A 411 -3.54 -6.71 -28.07
N ARG A 412 -3.28 -6.06 -29.21
CA ARG A 412 -2.33 -4.95 -29.29
C ARG A 412 -2.76 -3.82 -28.34
N LEU A 413 -4.02 -3.38 -28.35
CA LEU A 413 -4.47 -2.34 -27.40
C LEU A 413 -4.32 -2.76 -25.94
N ALA A 414 -4.72 -4.00 -25.60
CA ALA A 414 -4.64 -4.49 -24.23
C ALA A 414 -3.20 -4.48 -23.69
N LEU A 415 -2.21 -4.75 -24.54
CA LEU A 415 -0.79 -4.72 -24.15
C LEU A 415 -0.30 -3.33 -23.72
N ILE A 416 -0.99 -2.25 -24.11
CA ILE A 416 -0.64 -0.89 -23.72
C ILE A 416 -0.99 -0.62 -22.25
N ILE A 417 -2.11 -1.16 -21.76
CA ILE A 417 -2.73 -0.87 -20.47
C ILE A 417 -1.76 -0.91 -19.28
N PRO A 418 -0.86 -1.91 -19.12
CA PRO A 418 0.03 -1.97 -17.96
C PRO A 418 0.98 -0.78 -17.85
N ASN A 419 1.33 -0.14 -18.99
CA ASN A 419 2.25 1.00 -19.01
C ASN A 419 2.01 1.90 -20.23
N PRO A 420 0.91 2.68 -20.26
CA PRO A 420 0.44 3.30 -21.48
C PRO A 420 1.45 4.26 -22.11
N GLN A 421 2.10 5.08 -21.27
CA GLN A 421 3.10 6.05 -21.73
C GLN A 421 4.36 5.40 -22.33
N LYS A 422 4.71 4.18 -21.94
CA LYS A 422 5.89 3.48 -22.46
C LYS A 422 5.57 2.56 -23.63
N ARG A 423 4.35 2.04 -23.69
CA ARG A 423 3.92 1.04 -24.66
C ARG A 423 3.06 1.61 -25.78
N ASP A 424 2.91 2.93 -25.84
CA ASP A 424 2.23 3.62 -26.93
C ASP A 424 2.92 3.39 -28.29
N PHE A 425 2.22 2.71 -29.21
CA PHE A 425 2.76 2.31 -30.51
C PHE A 425 3.01 3.47 -31.47
N ASN A 426 2.34 4.61 -31.25
CA ASN A 426 2.52 5.80 -32.09
C ASN A 426 3.78 6.60 -31.72
N LYS A 427 4.50 6.22 -30.65
CA LYS A 427 5.86 6.72 -30.36
C LYS A 427 6.91 6.13 -31.31
N LYS A 428 6.83 6.38 -32.63
CA LYS A 428 7.90 6.18 -33.66
C LYS A 428 8.81 4.92 -33.60
N ASP A 429 8.55 3.92 -32.77
CA ASP A 429 9.48 2.85 -32.45
C ASP A 429 8.70 1.52 -32.33
N LEU A 430 8.33 0.98 -33.49
CA LEU A 430 7.63 -0.30 -33.66
C LEU A 430 8.45 -1.50 -33.13
N SER A 431 9.74 -1.29 -32.83
CA SER A 431 10.68 -2.31 -32.30
C SER A 431 10.34 -2.82 -30.89
N VAL A 432 9.52 -2.08 -30.14
CA VAL A 432 9.13 -2.45 -28.77
C VAL A 432 8.12 -3.61 -28.75
N LEU A 433 7.29 -3.75 -29.79
CA LEU A 433 6.23 -4.75 -29.87
C LEU A 433 6.71 -6.13 -30.33
N ASP A 434 7.59 -6.19 -31.33
CA ASP A 434 8.12 -7.47 -31.85
C ASP A 434 8.87 -8.24 -30.76
N ASN A 435 9.49 -7.54 -29.81
CA ASN A 435 10.15 -8.14 -28.65
C ASN A 435 9.19 -8.60 -27.54
N MET A 436 7.94 -8.13 -27.52
CA MET A 436 6.95 -8.40 -26.46
C MET A 436 5.99 -9.53 -26.82
N VAL A 437 5.62 -9.68 -28.10
CA VAL A 437 4.80 -10.80 -28.56
C VAL A 437 5.55 -12.13 -28.37
N GLY A 438 6.87 -12.16 -28.61
CA GLY A 438 7.71 -13.34 -28.37
C GLY A 438 7.88 -13.76 -26.90
N GLN A 439 7.47 -12.93 -25.93
CA GLN A 439 7.56 -13.28 -24.50
C GLN A 439 6.30 -13.94 -23.93
N MET A 440 5.20 -13.99 -24.70
CA MET A 440 3.95 -14.64 -24.29
C MET A 440 3.71 -16.01 -24.93
N GLU A 441 4.59 -16.46 -25.84
CA GLU A 441 4.57 -17.83 -26.39
C GLU A 441 5.22 -18.89 -25.46
N TYR A 442 5.43 -18.58 -24.18
CA TYR A 442 6.03 -19.48 -23.18
C TYR A 442 5.23 -19.63 -21.89
#